data_AF-A0A3A0F5K9-F1
#
_entry.id   AF-A0A3A0F5K9-F1
#
_cell.length_a   1.000
_cell.length_b   1.000
_cell.length_c   1.000
_cell.angle_alpha   90.00
_cell.angle_beta   90.00
_cell.angle_gamma   90.00
#
_symmetry.space_group_name_H-M   'P 1'
#
loop_
_entity.id
_entity.type
_entity.pdbx_description
1 polymer ?
#
loop_
_entity_poly.entity_id
_entity_poly.type
_entity_poly.pdbx_seq_one_letter_code
_entity_poly.pdbx_strand_id
1 'polypeptide(L)'
;METINDYMMKDHQVIDGFFERAEEAAKAADFATLEREANEFLTRIAVHIDVEDRLLFAAFEERTGMAQAGPSVTMREEHREMEPIFDAMREAVAARDAAGYLSAAAQLVQILTPHNQKEETMMYPMIDDAMGPDTRALLDEAKASMTA
;
A
#
# COMPACT_ATOMS: atom_id res chain seq x y z
N MET A 1 8.56 -20.37 8.62
CA MET A 1 7.12 -20.09 8.57
C MET A 1 7.01 -18.68 8.07
N GLU A 2 6.23 -18.42 7.02
CA GLU A 2 6.07 -17.05 6.49
C GLU A 2 5.38 -16.19 7.55
N THR A 3 5.92 -14.99 7.80
CA THR A 3 5.35 -14.01 8.73
C THR A 3 4.48 -12.99 8.00
N ILE A 4 3.81 -12.10 8.74
CA ILE A 4 3.07 -10.98 8.12
C ILE A 4 4.05 -10.07 7.38
N ASN A 5 5.18 -9.75 8.01
CA ASN A 5 6.23 -8.96 7.37
C ASN A 5 6.70 -9.58 6.04
N ASP A 6 7.02 -10.88 6.02
CA ASP A 6 7.48 -11.58 4.81
C ASP A 6 6.46 -11.50 3.66
N TYR A 7 5.16 -11.56 3.97
CA TYR A 7 4.10 -11.56 2.97
C TYR A 7 3.81 -10.14 2.45
N MET A 8 3.67 -9.17 3.36
CA MET A 8 3.35 -7.79 3.00
C MET A 8 4.50 -7.12 2.22
N MET A 9 5.76 -7.39 2.59
CA MET A 9 6.94 -6.96 1.81
C MET A 9 6.92 -7.48 0.36
N LYS A 10 6.44 -8.72 0.15
CA LYS A 10 6.31 -9.25 -1.23
C LYS A 10 5.19 -8.56 -1.97
N ASP A 11 4.10 -8.20 -1.29
CA ASP A 11 3.01 -7.47 -1.93
C ASP A 11 3.44 -6.04 -2.30
N HIS A 12 4.22 -5.36 -1.45
CA HIS A 12 4.90 -4.11 -1.80
C HIS A 12 5.70 -4.24 -3.11
N GLN A 13 6.56 -5.25 -3.22
CA GLN A 13 7.35 -5.48 -4.43
C GLN A 13 6.50 -5.69 -5.69
N VAL A 14 5.33 -6.33 -5.54
CA VAL A 14 4.41 -6.53 -6.66
C VAL A 14 3.73 -5.21 -7.04
N ILE A 15 3.27 -4.42 -6.06
CA ILE A 15 2.68 -3.09 -6.24
C ILE A 15 3.68 -2.14 -6.91
N ASP A 16 4.91 -2.09 -6.41
CA ASP A 16 6.01 -1.30 -6.97
C ASP A 16 6.23 -1.64 -8.45
N GLY A 17 6.19 -2.92 -8.79
CA GLY A 17 6.33 -3.36 -10.18
C GLY A 17 5.26 -2.79 -11.12
N PHE A 18 4.00 -2.66 -10.67
CA PHE A 18 2.95 -2.00 -11.46
C PHE A 18 3.20 -0.50 -11.58
N PHE A 19 3.60 0.14 -10.46
CA PHE A 19 3.92 1.56 -10.43
C PHE A 19 5.05 1.92 -11.41
N GLU A 20 6.18 1.21 -11.34
CA GLU A 20 7.34 1.41 -12.20
C GLU A 20 6.98 1.26 -13.69
N ARG A 21 6.22 0.20 -14.04
CA ARG A 21 5.80 0.00 -15.44
C ARG A 21 4.85 1.10 -15.93
N ALA A 22 3.98 1.61 -15.07
CA ALA A 22 3.11 2.73 -15.40
C ALA A 22 3.93 4.02 -15.59
N GLU A 23 4.92 4.30 -14.74
CA GLU A 23 5.83 5.43 -14.92
C GLU A 23 6.61 5.36 -16.24
N GLU A 24 7.17 4.19 -16.58
CA GLU A 24 7.88 3.99 -17.84
C GLU A 24 6.96 4.17 -19.06
N ALA A 25 5.71 3.68 -18.97
CA ALA A 25 4.72 3.87 -20.01
C ALA A 25 4.33 5.34 -20.20
N ALA A 26 4.17 6.10 -19.09
CA ALA A 26 3.93 7.53 -19.16
C ALA A 26 5.10 8.28 -19.82
N LYS A 27 6.35 7.96 -19.45
CA LYS A 27 7.56 8.54 -20.08
C LYS A 27 7.64 8.24 -21.59
N ALA A 28 7.19 7.05 -22.00
CA ALA A 28 7.13 6.65 -23.41
C ALA A 28 5.89 7.14 -24.16
N ALA A 29 4.94 7.81 -23.50
CA ALA A 29 3.61 8.14 -24.01
C ALA A 29 2.82 6.92 -24.55
N ASP A 30 3.08 5.72 -23.99
CA ASP A 30 2.28 4.52 -24.25
C ASP A 30 1.05 4.51 -23.36
N PHE A 31 0.01 5.24 -23.79
CA PHE A 31 -1.21 5.41 -23.00
C PHE A 31 -1.99 4.11 -22.75
N ALA A 32 -1.85 3.11 -23.61
CA ALA A 32 -2.54 1.83 -23.41
C ALA A 32 -1.89 1.02 -22.28
N THR A 33 -0.55 1.02 -22.23
CA THR A 33 0.16 0.40 -21.11
C THR A 33 0.01 1.23 -19.83
N LEU A 34 0.08 2.56 -19.92
CA LEU A 34 -0.14 3.44 -18.77
C LEU A 34 -1.49 3.16 -18.12
N GLU A 35 -2.57 3.16 -18.91
CA GLU A 35 -3.92 2.89 -18.40
C GLU A 35 -4.02 1.53 -17.70
N ARG A 36 -3.47 0.47 -18.31
CA ARG A 36 -3.51 -0.87 -17.73
C ARG A 36 -2.72 -0.96 -16.41
N GLU A 37 -1.46 -0.55 -16.43
CA GLU A 37 -0.56 -0.72 -15.28
C GLU A 37 -0.90 0.24 -14.13
N ALA A 38 -1.29 1.49 -14.44
CA ALA A 38 -1.72 2.44 -13.42
C ALA A 38 -3.01 2.00 -12.74
N ASN A 39 -3.99 1.50 -13.50
CA ASN A 39 -5.23 0.99 -12.91
C ASN A 39 -4.99 -0.22 -12.01
N GLU A 40 -4.09 -1.12 -12.39
CA GLU A 40 -3.71 -2.27 -11.57
C GLU A 40 -2.98 -1.83 -10.30
N PHE A 41 -2.00 -0.91 -10.42
CA PHE A 41 -1.34 -0.29 -9.27
C PHE A 41 -2.35 0.34 -8.30
N LEU A 42 -3.22 1.23 -8.80
CA LEU A 42 -4.18 1.99 -8.00
C LEU A 42 -5.29 1.12 -7.39
N THR A 43 -5.57 -0.04 -7.99
CA THR A 43 -6.51 -1.01 -7.42
C THR A 43 -5.82 -1.79 -6.31
N ARG A 44 -4.61 -2.28 -6.57
CA ARG A 44 -3.89 -3.14 -5.64
C ARG A 44 -3.42 -2.41 -4.40
N ILE A 45 -2.90 -1.18 -4.53
CA ILE A 45 -2.51 -0.37 -3.37
C ILE A 45 -3.72 0.00 -2.50
N ALA A 46 -4.89 0.21 -3.09
CA ALA A 46 -6.11 0.48 -2.32
C ALA A 46 -6.57 -0.75 -1.52
N VAL A 47 -6.52 -1.94 -2.12
CA VAL A 47 -6.80 -3.20 -1.41
C VAL A 47 -5.76 -3.45 -0.32
N HIS A 48 -4.50 -3.15 -0.60
CA HIS A 48 -3.39 -3.30 0.33
C HIS A 48 -3.63 -2.48 1.61
N ILE A 49 -3.79 -1.17 1.44
CA ILE A 49 -4.07 -0.21 2.51
C ILE A 49 -5.33 -0.59 3.29
N ASP A 50 -6.39 -1.03 2.61
CA ASP A 50 -7.63 -1.42 3.27
C ASP A 50 -7.45 -2.66 4.15
N VAL A 51 -6.68 -3.66 3.71
CA VAL A 51 -6.33 -4.82 4.56
C VAL A 51 -5.48 -4.41 5.75
N GLU A 52 -4.52 -3.51 5.56
CA GLU A 52 -3.73 -2.99 6.66
C GLU A 52 -4.60 -2.30 7.70
N ASP A 53 -5.41 -1.34 7.27
CA ASP A 53 -6.23 -0.51 8.15
C ASP A 53 -7.29 -1.31 8.90
N ARG A 54 -8.04 -2.15 8.16
CA ARG A 54 -9.23 -2.84 8.67
C ARG A 54 -8.90 -4.11 9.44
N LEU A 55 -7.77 -4.75 9.11
CA LEU A 55 -7.43 -6.06 9.66
C LEU A 55 -6.12 -6.01 10.46
N LEU A 56 -5.00 -5.66 9.84
CA LEU A 56 -3.69 -5.78 10.51
C LEU A 56 -3.53 -4.78 11.66
N PHE A 57 -3.81 -3.50 11.39
CA PHE A 57 -3.73 -2.43 12.38
C PHE A 57 -4.82 -2.57 13.43
N ALA A 58 -6.02 -3.00 13.05
CA ALA A 58 -7.10 -3.29 13.99
C ALA A 58 -6.72 -4.42 14.97
N ALA A 59 -6.16 -5.52 14.48
CA ALA A 59 -5.70 -6.62 15.32
C ALA A 59 -4.56 -6.19 16.25
N PHE A 60 -3.60 -5.39 15.74
CA PHE A 60 -2.53 -4.82 16.56
C PHE A 60 -3.08 -3.95 17.69
N GLU A 61 -4.04 -3.09 17.39
CA GLU A 61 -4.66 -2.19 18.37
C GLU A 61 -5.44 -2.94 19.43
N GLU A 62 -6.18 -3.99 19.04
CA GLU A 62 -6.90 -4.86 19.98
C GLU A 62 -5.94 -5.56 20.94
N ARG A 63 -4.78 -6.02 20.44
CA ARG A 63 -3.80 -6.76 21.25
C ARG A 63 -2.99 -5.87 22.18
N THR A 64 -2.64 -4.67 21.73
CA THR A 64 -1.73 -3.79 22.45
C THR A 64 -2.45 -2.72 23.26
N GLY A 65 -3.71 -2.41 22.93
CA GLY A 65 -4.46 -1.29 23.48
C GLY A 65 -4.05 0.07 22.90
N MET A 66 -3.16 0.13 21.91
CA MET A 66 -2.61 1.36 21.32
C MET A 66 -3.54 2.00 20.27
N ALA A 67 -4.85 2.06 20.56
CA ALA A 67 -5.87 2.47 19.59
C ALA A 67 -6.06 3.99 19.43
N GLN A 68 -5.63 4.80 20.41
CA GLN A 68 -5.79 6.28 20.37
C GLN A 68 -4.47 7.02 20.11
N ALA A 69 -3.35 6.33 20.30
CA ALA A 69 -2.01 6.83 20.06
C ALA A 69 -1.10 5.64 19.81
N GLY A 70 -0.30 5.70 18.75
CA GLY A 70 0.56 4.58 18.37
C GLY A 70 0.97 4.64 16.89
N PRO A 71 1.84 3.73 16.46
CA PRO A 71 2.37 3.71 15.10
C PRO A 71 1.25 3.56 14.06
N SER A 72 0.24 2.72 14.31
CA SER A 72 -0.91 2.53 13.40
C SER A 72 -1.72 3.80 13.15
N VAL A 73 -1.78 4.74 14.10
CA VAL A 73 -2.47 6.02 13.91
C VAL A 73 -1.73 6.87 12.87
N THR A 74 -0.41 6.99 12.98
CA THR A 74 0.41 7.71 12.00
C THR A 74 0.37 7.05 10.62
N MET A 75 0.37 5.72 10.54
CA MET A 75 0.22 5.01 9.26
C MET A 75 -1.11 5.38 8.57
N ARG A 76 -2.23 5.35 9.32
CA ARG A 76 -3.55 5.75 8.78
C ARG A 76 -3.65 7.23 8.41
N GLU A 77 -2.91 8.11 9.06
CA GLU A 77 -2.84 9.51 8.66
C GLU A 77 -2.16 9.65 7.30
N GLU A 78 -1.04 8.97 7.10
CA GLU A 78 -0.33 8.97 5.81
C GLU A 78 -1.13 8.30 4.69
N HIS A 79 -1.88 7.22 4.97
CA HIS A 79 -2.82 6.63 4.00
C HIS A 79 -3.81 7.68 3.46
N ARG A 80 -4.38 8.49 4.36
CA ARG A 80 -5.32 9.57 3.98
C ARG A 80 -4.64 10.70 3.21
N GLU A 81 -3.36 10.97 3.48
CA GLU A 81 -2.59 11.94 2.71
C GLU A 81 -2.33 11.46 1.26
N MET A 82 -2.26 10.14 1.03
CA MET A 82 -2.09 9.55 -0.30
C MET A 82 -3.36 9.51 -1.13
N GLU A 83 -4.55 9.40 -0.51
CA GLU A 83 -5.86 9.36 -1.19
C GLU A 83 -6.03 10.42 -2.31
N PRO A 84 -5.84 11.74 -2.06
CA PRO A 84 -5.98 12.73 -3.12
C PRO A 84 -4.93 12.61 -4.25
N ILE A 85 -3.78 11.98 -3.97
CA ILE A 85 -2.75 11.72 -4.99
C ILE A 85 -3.20 10.58 -5.90
N PHE A 86 -3.83 9.54 -5.34
CA PHE A 86 -4.42 8.47 -6.13
C PHE A 86 -5.52 8.98 -7.06
N ASP A 87 -6.36 9.89 -6.59
CA ASP A 87 -7.38 10.54 -7.42
C ASP A 87 -6.76 11.34 -8.57
N ALA A 88 -5.71 12.14 -8.29
CA ALA A 88 -4.99 12.87 -9.32
C ALA A 88 -4.33 11.94 -10.37
N MET A 89 -3.81 10.78 -9.95
CA MET A 89 -3.29 9.77 -10.86
C MET A 89 -4.40 9.18 -11.75
N ARG A 90 -5.58 8.85 -11.19
CA ARG A 90 -6.74 8.36 -11.96
C ARG A 90 -7.20 9.39 -12.99
N GLU A 91 -7.30 10.65 -12.60
CA GLU A 91 -7.68 11.76 -13.49
C GLU A 91 -6.68 11.92 -14.64
N ALA A 92 -5.39 11.89 -14.34
CA ALA A 92 -4.34 12.00 -15.36
C ALA A 92 -4.38 10.84 -16.37
N VAL A 93 -4.60 9.61 -15.91
CA VAL A 93 -4.79 8.43 -16.77
C VAL A 93 -5.99 8.63 -17.69
N ALA A 94 -7.15 9.02 -17.14
CA ALA A 94 -8.38 9.23 -17.91
C ALA A 94 -8.23 10.35 -18.96
N ALA A 95 -7.47 11.40 -18.62
CA ALA A 95 -7.17 12.52 -19.52
C ALA A 95 -6.06 12.21 -20.55
N ARG A 96 -5.39 11.06 -20.46
CA ARG A 96 -4.14 10.75 -21.18
C ARG A 96 -3.08 11.83 -20.99
N ASP A 97 -2.98 12.34 -19.77
CA ASP A 97 -1.99 13.33 -19.36
C ASP A 97 -0.78 12.65 -18.70
N ALA A 98 0.21 12.31 -19.52
CA ALA A 98 1.45 11.70 -19.03
C ALA A 98 2.23 12.62 -18.08
N ALA A 99 2.19 13.94 -18.29
CA ALA A 99 2.91 14.88 -17.44
C ALA A 99 2.24 15.02 -16.07
N GLY A 100 0.91 15.10 -16.05
CA GLY A 100 0.10 15.06 -14.83
C GLY A 100 0.32 13.78 -14.05
N TYR A 101 0.33 12.62 -14.72
CA TYR A 101 0.58 11.33 -14.09
C TYR A 101 1.96 11.29 -13.42
N LEU A 102 3.02 11.65 -14.15
CA LEU A 102 4.39 11.66 -13.62
C LEU A 102 4.56 12.65 -12.46
N SER A 103 3.85 13.79 -12.50
CA SER A 103 3.86 14.75 -11.40
C SER A 103 3.17 14.21 -10.15
N ALA A 104 2.06 13.48 -10.29
CA ALA A 104 1.37 12.84 -9.17
C ALA A 104 2.18 11.66 -8.62
N ALA A 105 2.75 10.83 -9.50
CA ALA A 105 3.65 9.73 -9.15
C ALA A 105 4.85 10.22 -8.31
N ALA A 106 5.51 11.30 -8.75
CA ALA A 106 6.63 11.88 -8.00
C ALA A 106 6.22 12.40 -6.61
N GLN A 107 5.01 12.94 -6.46
CA GLN A 107 4.46 13.35 -5.16
C GLN A 107 4.19 12.14 -4.28
N LEU A 108 3.58 11.08 -4.82
CA LEU A 108 3.29 9.86 -4.08
C LEU A 108 4.57 9.25 -3.51
N VAL A 109 5.64 9.15 -4.30
CA VAL A 109 6.94 8.59 -3.87
C VAL A 109 7.49 9.29 -2.63
N GLN A 110 7.27 10.61 -2.46
CA GLN A 110 7.74 11.33 -1.28
C GLN A 110 7.11 10.85 0.02
N ILE A 111 5.90 10.30 -0.03
CA ILE A 111 5.15 9.80 1.12
C ILE A 111 5.28 8.26 1.21
N LEU A 112 5.05 7.57 0.09
CA LEU A 112 4.98 6.10 0.03
C LEU A 112 6.31 5.44 0.39
N THR A 113 7.45 5.97 -0.05
CA THR A 113 8.76 5.36 0.27
C THR A 113 9.06 5.35 1.78
N PRO A 114 9.04 6.48 2.52
CA PRO A 114 9.26 6.45 3.96
C PRO A 114 8.12 5.72 4.71
N HIS A 115 6.91 5.73 4.18
CA HIS A 115 5.78 4.97 4.71
C HIS A 115 6.05 3.46 4.71
N ASN A 116 6.31 2.88 3.53
CA ASN A 116 6.63 1.46 3.38
C ASN A 116 7.84 1.08 4.26
N GLN A 117 8.84 1.96 4.37
CA GLN A 117 9.99 1.67 5.22
C GLN A 117 9.64 1.56 6.71
N LYS A 118 8.67 2.32 7.22
CA LYS A 118 8.18 2.16 8.60
C LYS A 118 7.40 0.87 8.75
N GLU A 119 6.63 0.47 7.75
CA GLU A 119 5.92 -0.80 7.77
C GLU A 119 6.85 -1.99 7.90
N GLU A 120 7.81 -2.08 6.99
CA GLU A 120 8.71 -3.21 6.85
C GLU A 120 9.69 -3.33 8.02
N THR A 121 10.10 -2.20 8.59
CA THR A 121 11.11 -2.17 9.66
C THR A 121 10.52 -2.08 11.07
N MET A 122 9.26 -1.69 11.19
CA MET A 122 8.62 -1.45 12.50
C MET A 122 7.21 -2.04 12.57
N MET A 123 6.28 -1.63 11.71
CA MET A 123 4.86 -1.97 11.89
C MET A 123 4.60 -3.47 11.79
N TYR A 124 5.01 -4.13 10.70
CA TYR A 124 4.77 -5.56 10.53
C TYR A 124 5.53 -6.42 11.55
N PRO A 125 6.82 -6.14 11.87
CA PRO A 125 7.49 -6.82 12.99
C PRO A 125 6.75 -6.68 14.32
N MET A 126 6.22 -5.50 14.62
CA MET A 126 5.42 -5.28 15.84
C MET A 126 4.11 -6.07 15.83
N ILE A 127 3.46 -6.22 14.67
CA ILE A 127 2.27 -7.07 14.52
C ILE A 127 2.64 -8.53 14.73
N ASP A 128 3.70 -9.01 14.06
CA ASP A 128 4.19 -10.39 14.20
C ASP A 128 4.49 -10.72 15.69
N ASP A 129 5.15 -9.82 16.41
CA ASP A 129 5.46 -9.96 17.84
C ASP A 129 4.21 -9.92 18.75
N ALA A 130 3.29 -8.98 18.51
CA ALA A 130 2.07 -8.82 19.32
C ALA A 130 1.08 -9.98 19.15
N MET A 131 1.00 -10.54 17.94
CA MET A 131 0.12 -11.66 17.62
C MET A 131 0.72 -13.00 18.06
N GLY A 132 2.04 -13.17 17.97
CA GLY A 132 2.74 -14.37 18.44
C GLY A 132 2.16 -15.66 17.84
N PRO A 133 1.58 -16.58 18.64
CA PRO A 133 0.95 -17.80 18.11
C PRO A 133 -0.19 -17.55 17.11
N ASP A 134 -0.85 -16.39 17.18
CA ASP A 134 -2.03 -16.07 16.37
C ASP A 134 -1.67 -15.43 15.02
N THR A 135 -0.39 -15.10 14.79
CA THR A 135 0.12 -14.49 13.55
C THR A 135 -0.31 -15.26 12.31
N ARG A 136 -0.30 -16.59 12.37
CA ARG A 136 -0.66 -17.41 11.22
C ARG A 136 -2.13 -17.29 10.83
N ALA A 137 -3.03 -17.25 11.81
CA ALA A 137 -4.45 -17.10 11.54
C ALA A 137 -4.74 -15.74 10.91
N LEU A 138 -4.12 -14.67 11.45
CA LEU A 138 -4.23 -13.32 10.90
C LEU A 138 -3.68 -13.23 9.47
N LEU A 139 -2.52 -13.86 9.21
CA LEU A 139 -1.93 -13.90 7.87
C LEU A 139 -2.84 -14.63 6.86
N ASP A 140 -3.46 -15.74 7.26
CA ASP A 140 -4.38 -16.48 6.39
C ASP A 140 -5.62 -15.63 6.03
N GLU A 141 -6.13 -14.82 6.96
CA GLU A 141 -7.23 -13.87 6.73
C GLU A 141 -6.82 -12.69 5.83
N ALA A 142 -5.61 -12.15 6.04
CA ALA A 142 -5.05 -11.10 5.19
C ALA A 142 -4.92 -11.58 3.74
N LYS A 143 -4.36 -12.78 3.53
CA LYS A 143 -4.25 -13.40 2.21
C LYS A 143 -5.61 -13.57 1.52
N ALA A 144 -6.61 -14.06 2.24
CA ALA A 144 -7.95 -14.23 1.69
C ALA A 144 -8.55 -12.89 1.27
N SER A 145 -8.32 -11.84 2.06
CA SER A 145 -8.81 -10.48 1.80
C SER A 145 -8.14 -9.80 0.60
N MET A 146 -6.86 -10.10 0.33
CA MET A 146 -6.13 -9.54 -0.82
C MET A 146 -6.54 -10.15 -2.17
N THR A 147 -7.23 -11.29 -2.14
CA THR A 147 -7.63 -12.06 -3.34
C THR A 147 -9.13 -12.03 -3.65
N ALA A 148 -9.92 -11.40 -2.78
CA ALA A 148 -11.37 -11.31 -2.88
C ALA A 148 -11.81 -10.18 -3.82
#